data_AF-A0A5E5QJP0-F1
#
_entry.id   AF-A0A5E5QJP0-F1
#
_cell.length_a   1.000
_cell.length_b   1.000
_cell.length_c   1.000
_cell.angle_alpha   90.00
_cell.angle_beta   90.00
_cell.angle_gamma   90.00
#
_symmetry.space_group_name_H-M   'P 1'
#
loop_
_entity.id
_entity.type
_entity.pdbx_description
1 polymer ?
#
loop_
_entity_poly.entity_id
_entity_poly.type
_entity_poly.pdbx_seq_one_letter_code
_entity_poly.pdbx_strand_id
1 'polypeptide(L)'
;MACLVHYPKTFDNFLKFLIFNRDNDIEQFKSKDFYEVHEVFNSIAAKRIINKETDTNFLDKENRIIDKDYSDNIVNQLVVKGNFIASPF
;
A
#
# COMPACT_ATOMS: atom_id res chain seq x y z
N MET A 1 44.72 9.88 7.34
CA MET A 1 44.27 11.29 7.29
C MET A 1 42.77 11.28 6.96
N ALA A 2 41.90 11.25 7.97
CA ALA A 2 40.46 11.27 7.75
C ALA A 2 40.00 12.73 7.66
N CYS A 3 39.45 13.12 6.50
CA CYS A 3 38.81 14.42 6.36
C CYS A 3 37.50 14.36 7.16
N LEU A 4 37.50 14.91 8.37
CA LEU A 4 36.28 15.12 9.15
C LEU A 4 35.50 16.23 8.45
N VAL A 5 34.56 15.84 7.58
CA VAL A 5 33.59 16.73 6.96
C VAL A 5 32.78 17.37 8.09
N HIS A 6 33.16 18.58 8.49
CA HIS A 6 32.40 19.37 9.46
C HIS A 6 31.21 19.98 8.73
N TYR A 7 30.04 19.41 8.94
CA TYR A 7 28.80 20.01 8.49
C TYR A 7 28.51 21.28 9.29
N PRO A 8 27.90 22.30 8.67
CA PRO A 8 27.43 23.46 9.41
C PRO A 8 26.44 23.03 10.50
N LYS A 9 26.46 23.65 11.69
CA LYS A 9 25.50 23.36 12.78
C LYS A 9 24.03 23.45 12.35
N THR A 10 23.73 24.24 11.33
CA THR A 10 22.40 24.35 10.71
C THR A 10 21.97 23.06 10.00
N PHE A 11 22.90 22.35 9.37
CA PHE A 11 22.64 21.05 8.73
C PHE A 11 22.40 19.96 9.78
N ASP A 12 23.20 19.93 10.85
CA ASP A 12 23.00 18.97 11.96
C ASP A 12 21.63 19.13 12.62
N ASN A 13 21.18 20.38 12.82
CA ASN A 13 19.86 20.67 13.37
C ASN A 13 18.73 20.29 12.40
N PHE A 14 18.91 20.50 11.10
CA PHE A 14 17.97 20.06 10.08
C PHE A 14 17.85 18.53 10.04
N LEU A 15 18.98 17.81 10.13
CA LEU A 15 18.99 16.35 10.15
C LEU A 15 18.26 15.81 11.39
N LYS A 16 18.52 16.37 12.57
CA LYS A 16 17.81 16.00 13.81
C LYS A 16 16.31 16.25 13.70
N PHE A 17 15.90 17.35 13.08
CA PHE A 17 14.48 17.65 12.84
C PHE A 17 13.83 16.63 11.90
N LEU A 18 14.52 16.23 10.81
CA LEU A 18 14.02 15.18 9.92
C LEU A 18 13.86 13.84 10.62
N ILE A 19 14.85 13.43 11.42
CA ILE A 19 14.82 12.18 12.18
C ILE A 19 13.64 12.20 13.15
N PHE A 20 13.50 13.27 13.95
CA PHE A 20 12.41 13.40 14.90
C PHE A 20 11.03 13.30 14.24
N ASN A 21 10.81 13.99 13.13
CA ASN A 21 9.53 13.93 12.43
C ASN A 21 9.27 12.53 11.86
N ARG A 22 10.30 11.87 11.31
CA ARG A 22 10.16 10.50 10.80
C ARG A 22 9.83 9.51 11.91
N ASP A 23 10.51 9.61 13.05
CA ASP A 23 10.24 8.75 14.21
C ASP A 23 8.81 8.98 14.71
N ASN A 24 8.37 10.23 14.80
CA ASN A 24 7.00 10.56 15.16
C ASN A 24 5.97 10.03 14.14
N ASP A 25 6.24 10.11 12.84
CA ASP A 25 5.38 9.54 11.81
C ASP A 25 5.25 8.02 11.97
N ILE A 26 6.35 7.33 12.30
CA ILE A 26 6.38 5.88 12.54
C ILE A 26 5.61 5.52 13.80
N GLU A 27 5.82 6.25 14.91
CA GLU A 27 5.12 6.02 16.18
C GLU A 27 3.60 6.20 16.05
N GLN A 28 3.17 7.17 15.23
CA GLN A 28 1.76 7.43 14.98
C GLN A 28 1.16 6.57 13.85
N PHE A 29 1.99 5.87 13.08
CA PHE A 29 1.53 5.04 11.97
C PHE A 29 0.73 3.85 12.49
N LYS A 30 -0.51 3.72 11.99
CA LYS A 30 -1.36 2.56 12.25
C LYS A 30 -1.47 1.73 10.99
N SER A 31 -0.93 0.51 11.03
CA SER A 31 -1.13 -0.47 9.97
C SER A 31 -2.62 -0.77 9.81
N LYS A 32 -3.03 -1.00 8.58
CA LYS A 32 -4.38 -1.40 8.22
C LYS A 32 -4.28 -2.50 7.17
N ASP A 33 -5.17 -3.47 7.26
CA ASP A 33 -5.29 -4.51 6.26
C ASP A 33 -5.94 -3.92 5.00
N PHE A 34 -5.48 -4.39 3.86
CA PHE A 34 -6.11 -4.12 2.58
C PHE A 34 -5.97 -5.35 1.67
N TYR A 35 -6.78 -5.37 0.62
CA TYR A 35 -6.91 -6.50 -0.27
C TYR A 35 -6.55 -6.11 -1.70
N GLU A 36 -5.88 -7.01 -2.39
CA GLU A 36 -5.63 -6.90 -3.82
C GLU A 36 -6.24 -8.09 -4.55
N VAL A 37 -6.93 -7.82 -5.66
CA VAL A 37 -7.50 -8.86 -6.51
C VAL A 37 -6.52 -9.13 -7.65
N HIS A 38 -6.10 -10.39 -7.77
CA HIS A 38 -5.22 -10.88 -8.83
C HIS A 38 -5.94 -11.91 -9.69
N GLU A 39 -5.83 -11.74 -11.01
CA GLU A 39 -6.33 -12.67 -12.02
C GLU A 39 -5.18 -13.52 -12.54
N VAL A 40 -5.34 -14.85 -12.55
CA VAL A 40 -4.28 -15.77 -12.98
C VAL A 40 -4.60 -16.28 -14.38
N PHE A 41 -3.90 -15.75 -15.38
CA PHE A 41 -3.96 -16.22 -16.77
C PHE A 41 -2.73 -17.05 -17.10
N ASN A 42 -2.88 -18.35 -17.40
CA ASN A 42 -1.78 -19.20 -17.86
C ASN A 42 -0.49 -19.07 -17.00
N SER A 43 -0.63 -19.10 -15.67
CA SER A 43 0.44 -18.93 -14.67
C SER A 43 1.04 -17.53 -14.54
N ILE A 44 0.42 -16.51 -15.15
CA ILE A 44 0.75 -15.09 -14.97
C ILE A 44 -0.33 -14.45 -14.12
N ALA A 45 0.05 -13.87 -12.98
CA ALA A 45 -0.85 -13.10 -12.12
C ALA A 45 -0.88 -11.64 -12.57
N ALA A 46 -2.06 -11.12 -12.90
CA ALA A 46 -2.31 -9.73 -13.25
C ALA A 46 -3.19 -9.08 -12.19
N LYS A 47 -2.78 -7.92 -11.67
CA LYS A 47 -3.58 -7.16 -10.70
C LYS A 47 -4.79 -6.52 -11.40
N ARG A 48 -5.99 -6.68 -10.83
CA ARG A 48 -7.19 -5.99 -11.30
C ARG A 48 -7.02 -4.48 -11.16
N ILE A 49 -7.35 -3.75 -12.22
CA ILE A 49 -7.46 -2.29 -12.19
C ILE A 49 -8.73 -1.89 -11.44
N ILE A 50 -8.57 -0.98 -10.48
CA ILE A 50 -9.67 -0.47 -9.65
C ILE A 50 -10.56 0.43 -10.48
N ASN A 51 -11.87 0.22 -10.38
CA ASN A 51 -12.86 1.10 -11.01
C ASN A 51 -13.40 2.10 -9.98
N LYS A 52 -12.98 3.36 -10.08
CA LYS A 52 -13.37 4.43 -9.15
C LYS A 52 -14.84 4.87 -9.24
N GLU A 53 -15.63 4.33 -10.17
CA GLU A 53 -17.06 4.62 -10.22
C GLU A 53 -17.85 3.62 -9.37
N THR A 54 -17.38 2.37 -9.32
CA THR A 54 -18.08 1.27 -8.64
C THR A 54 -17.48 0.90 -7.30
N ASP A 55 -16.18 1.13 -7.11
CA ASP A 55 -15.42 0.58 -5.99
C ASP A 55 -15.32 1.58 -4.81
N THR A 56 -15.69 2.86 -5.01
CA THR A 56 -15.41 4.01 -4.11
C THR A 56 -15.73 3.78 -2.64
N ASN A 57 -16.83 3.10 -2.33
CA ASN A 57 -17.27 2.90 -0.94
C ASN A 57 -16.38 1.91 -0.17
N PHE A 58 -15.55 1.15 -0.88
CA PHE A 58 -14.71 0.10 -0.32
C PHE A 58 -13.21 0.43 -0.45
N LEU A 59 -12.88 1.66 -0.85
CA LEU A 59 -11.51 2.13 -1.03
C LEU A 59 -11.08 3.06 0.10
N ASP A 60 -9.79 2.99 0.45
CA ASP A 60 -9.16 4.02 1.27
C ASP A 60 -8.68 5.23 0.43
N LYS A 61 -8.07 6.21 1.11
CA LYS A 61 -7.52 7.43 0.48
C LYS A 61 -6.45 7.16 -0.59
N GLU A 62 -5.82 5.98 -0.58
CA GLU A 62 -4.79 5.59 -1.54
C GLU A 62 -5.33 4.67 -2.64
N ASN A 63 -6.66 4.48 -2.70
CA ASN A 63 -7.34 3.54 -3.58
C ASN A 63 -6.95 2.08 -3.27
N ARG A 64 -6.89 1.68 -2.00
CA ARG A 64 -6.73 0.29 -1.58
C ARG A 64 -8.07 -0.27 -1.12
N ILE A 65 -8.39 -1.51 -1.50
CA ILE A 65 -9.64 -2.15 -1.08
C ILE A 65 -9.52 -2.53 0.40
N ILE A 66 -10.39 -1.99 1.26
CA ILE A 66 -10.37 -2.26 2.71
C ILE A 66 -11.41 -3.28 3.15
N ASP A 67 -12.33 -3.63 2.25
CA ASP A 67 -13.43 -4.56 2.53
C ASP A 67 -13.14 -5.94 1.93
N LYS A 68 -13.06 -6.94 2.81
CA LYS A 68 -12.76 -8.33 2.44
C LYS A 68 -13.88 -8.96 1.63
N ASP A 69 -15.11 -8.85 2.09
CA ASP A 69 -16.28 -9.49 1.48
C ASP A 69 -16.50 -8.95 0.06
N TYR A 70 -16.23 -7.65 -0.12
CA TYR A 70 -16.20 -7.02 -1.43
C TYR A 70 -15.11 -7.60 -2.34
N SER A 71 -13.89 -7.78 -1.82
CA SER A 71 -12.80 -8.39 -2.58
C SER A 71 -13.11 -9.84 -2.99
N ASP A 72 -13.73 -10.62 -2.10
CA ASP A 72 -14.15 -12.00 -2.36
C ASP A 72 -15.29 -12.04 -3.38
N ASN A 73 -16.23 -11.09 -3.34
CA ASN A 73 -17.29 -10.96 -4.35
C ASN A 73 -16.71 -10.68 -5.74
N ILE A 74 -15.73 -9.78 -5.85
CA ILE A 74 -15.04 -9.53 -7.12
C ILE A 74 -14.40 -10.82 -7.64
N VAL A 75 -13.67 -11.55 -6.79
CA VAL A 75 -13.09 -12.85 -7.16
C VAL A 75 -14.17 -13.79 -7.65
N ASN A 76 -15.27 -13.96 -6.93
CA ASN A 76 -16.36 -14.87 -7.33
C ASN A 76 -16.99 -14.50 -8.67
N GLN A 77 -17.26 -13.22 -8.94
CA GLN A 77 -17.81 -12.76 -10.23
C GLN A 77 -16.86 -13.06 -11.39
N LEU A 78 -15.57 -12.93 -11.11
CA LEU A 78 -14.52 -13.19 -12.04
C LEU A 78 -14.30 -14.71 -12.23
N VAL A 79 -14.41 -15.54 -11.19
CA VAL A 79 -14.30 -17.01 -11.28
C VAL A 79 -15.35 -17.62 -12.21
N VAL A 80 -16.56 -17.04 -12.26
CA VAL A 80 -17.58 -17.45 -13.23
C VAL A 80 -17.12 -17.26 -14.70
N LYS A 81 -16.05 -16.47 -14.92
CA LYS A 81 -15.39 -16.21 -16.20
C LYS A 81 -13.94 -16.74 -16.30
N GLY A 82 -13.35 -17.36 -15.27
CA GLY A 82 -11.93 -17.81 -15.23
C GLY A 82 -11.45 -18.32 -13.85
N ASN A 83 -10.14 -18.45 -13.58
CA ASN A 83 -9.59 -18.90 -12.27
C ASN A 83 -8.97 -17.72 -11.49
N PHE A 84 -9.51 -17.36 -10.32
CA PHE A 84 -9.10 -16.18 -9.54
C PHE A 84 -8.86 -16.51 -8.07
N ILE A 85 -7.91 -15.81 -7.44
CA ILE A 85 -7.51 -16.01 -6.04
C ILE A 85 -7.31 -14.63 -5.39
N ALA A 86 -7.97 -14.35 -4.27
CA ALA A 86 -7.65 -13.20 -3.42
C ALA A 86 -6.55 -13.60 -2.42
N SER A 87 -5.56 -12.73 -2.21
CA SER A 87 -4.51 -12.92 -1.20
C SER A 87 -4.34 -11.66 -0.35
N PRO A 88 -4.20 -11.77 0.98
CA PRO A 88 -3.87 -10.64 1.84
C PRO A 88 -2.44 -10.14 1.56
N PHE A 89 -2.21 -8.84 1.78
CA PHE A 89 -0.91 -8.17 1.71
C PHE A 89 -0.67 -7.30 2.95
#